data_AF-A0A7K0LVK7-F1
#
_entry.id   AF-A0A7K0LVK7-F1
#
_cell.length_a   1.000
_cell.length_b   1.000
_cell.length_c   1.000
_cell.angle_alpha   90.00
_cell.angle_beta   90.00
_cell.angle_gamma   90.00
#
_symmetry.space_group_name_H-M   'P 1'
#
loop_
_entity.id
_entity.type
_entity.pdbx_description
1 polymer ?
#
loop_
_entity_poly.entity_id
_entity_poly.type
_entity_poly.pdbx_seq_one_letter_code
_entity_poly.pdbx_strand_id
1 'polypeptide(L)'
;MTVTSVPYEAVLDELESEAIHIYRETAAAFRDPVLLYSIGKDSSVLLHLALKAFAPAGLPFPVMHVDTTWKFKEMIAFRDKRVADLGLDMRISTNEEARDEGVSPFTHGTHEYTRIMKTVALRAGIDRYGFDAAIGGARRDEERSRAKERIFSLREPGHRWEPRKQRPEFWRTANTTLS
;
A
#
# COMPACT_ATOMS: atom_id res chain seq x y z
N MET A 1 16.66 31.81 25.14
CA MET A 1 16.73 30.36 24.84
C MET A 1 16.69 30.20 23.34
N THR A 2 17.82 29.87 22.72
CA THR A 2 17.87 29.54 21.28
C THR A 2 17.28 28.15 21.09
N VAL A 3 16.15 28.06 20.39
CA VAL A 3 15.58 26.77 19.99
C VAL A 3 16.55 26.15 19.00
N THR A 4 17.21 25.07 19.41
CA THR A 4 18.04 24.26 18.51
C THR A 4 17.07 23.49 17.62
N SER A 5 16.95 23.88 16.35
CA SER A 5 16.10 23.15 15.40
C SER A 5 16.78 21.85 14.99
N VAL A 6 16.06 20.75 15.03
CA VAL A 6 16.53 19.46 14.50
C VAL A 6 16.77 19.63 12.98
N PRO A 7 17.93 19.23 12.45
CA PRO A 7 18.17 19.27 11.01
C PRO A 7 17.13 18.45 10.26
N TYR A 8 16.69 18.94 9.09
CA TYR A 8 15.71 18.25 8.26
C TYR A 8 16.16 16.83 7.86
N GLU A 9 17.45 16.66 7.56
CA GLU A 9 18.04 15.36 7.23
C GLU A 9 17.89 14.35 8.37
N ALA A 10 18.15 14.78 9.62
CA ALA A 10 17.97 13.91 10.78
C ALA A 10 16.52 13.45 10.97
N VAL A 11 15.53 14.27 10.57
CA VAL A 11 14.12 13.87 10.56
C VAL A 11 13.85 12.82 9.48
N LEU A 12 14.39 13.00 8.27
CA LEU A 12 14.23 12.05 7.19
C LEU A 12 14.91 10.70 7.47
N ASP A 13 16.10 10.72 8.06
CA ASP A 13 16.82 9.51 8.45
C ASP A 13 16.02 8.68 9.47
N GLU A 14 15.40 9.37 10.44
CA GLU A 14 14.55 8.73 11.44
C GLU A 14 13.28 8.12 10.81
N LEU A 15 12.61 8.86 9.91
CA LEU A 15 11.42 8.37 9.20
C LEU A 15 11.76 7.21 8.25
N GLU A 16 12.91 7.25 7.58
CA GLU A 16 13.40 6.16 6.74
C GLU A 16 13.68 4.91 7.59
N SER A 17 14.35 5.07 8.73
CA SER A 17 14.63 3.98 9.67
C SER A 17 13.35 3.35 10.21
N GLU A 18 12.36 4.16 10.59
CA GLU A 18 11.04 3.68 11.05
C GLU A 18 10.30 2.92 9.94
N ALA A 19 10.29 3.43 8.72
CA ALA A 19 9.66 2.77 7.59
C ALA A 19 10.32 1.42 7.26
N ILE A 20 11.66 1.37 7.24
CA ILE A 20 12.43 0.13 7.02
C ILE A 20 12.12 -0.90 8.11
N HIS A 21 12.03 -0.46 9.37
CA HIS A 21 11.64 -1.31 10.49
C HIS A 21 10.26 -1.93 10.25
N ILE A 22 9.25 -1.12 9.90
CA ILE A 22 7.88 -1.59 9.63
C ILE A 22 7.85 -2.60 8.47
N TYR A 23 8.62 -2.37 7.40
CA TYR A 23 8.75 -3.33 6.29
C TYR A 23 9.28 -4.69 6.75
N ARG A 24 10.34 -4.69 7.55
CA ARG A 24 10.98 -5.92 8.05
C ARG A 24 10.06 -6.68 9.01
N GLU A 25 9.39 -5.96 9.92
CA GLU A 25 8.39 -6.55 10.81
C GLU A 25 7.23 -7.18 10.02
N THR A 26 6.79 -6.52 8.95
CA THR A 26 5.72 -7.06 8.09
C THR A 26 6.18 -8.33 7.37
N ALA A 27 7.38 -8.33 6.78
CA ALA A 27 7.92 -9.52 6.11
C ALA A 27 8.22 -10.68 7.08
N ALA A 28 8.51 -10.39 8.35
CA ALA A 28 8.74 -11.41 9.38
C ALA A 28 7.43 -12.00 9.94
N ALA A 29 6.35 -11.20 10.00
CA ALA A 29 5.12 -11.59 10.67
C ALA A 29 4.05 -12.21 9.76
N PHE A 30 4.09 -11.92 8.46
CA PHE A 30 3.06 -12.31 7.49
C PHE A 30 3.65 -13.25 6.44
N ARG A 31 2.85 -14.21 5.95
CA ARG A 31 3.33 -15.24 5.03
C ARG A 31 3.37 -14.76 3.59
N ASP A 32 2.34 -14.04 3.18
CA ASP A 32 2.13 -13.58 1.81
C ASP A 32 1.81 -12.07 1.79
N PRO A 33 2.75 -11.19 2.19
CA PRO A 33 2.53 -9.76 2.10
C PRO A 33 2.55 -9.28 0.65
N VAL A 34 1.97 -8.11 0.39
CA VAL A 34 2.03 -7.42 -0.90
C VAL A 34 2.23 -5.92 -0.74
N LEU A 35 3.03 -5.30 -1.61
CA LEU A 35 3.13 -3.84 -1.68
C LEU A 35 2.16 -3.27 -2.73
N LEU A 36 1.23 -2.41 -2.31
CA LEU A 36 0.30 -1.73 -3.21
C LEU A 36 1.00 -0.58 -3.94
N TYR A 37 1.25 -0.76 -5.24
CA TYR A 37 1.95 0.21 -6.08
C TYR A 37 0.99 0.91 -7.05
N SER A 38 0.60 2.16 -6.73
CA SER A 38 -0.38 2.93 -7.51
C SER A 38 0.24 3.81 -8.60
N ILE A 39 1.57 3.83 -8.69
CA ILE A 39 2.37 4.70 -9.57
C ILE A 39 2.29 6.18 -9.17
N GLY A 40 1.83 6.47 -7.95
CA GLY A 40 1.85 7.81 -7.36
C GLY A 40 3.14 8.10 -6.61
N LYS A 41 3.35 9.36 -6.22
CA LYS A 41 4.52 9.82 -5.44
C LYS A 41 4.76 8.97 -4.19
N ASP A 42 3.71 8.73 -3.40
CA ASP A 42 3.82 8.05 -2.11
C ASP A 42 4.14 6.57 -2.31
N SER A 43 3.50 5.92 -3.27
CA SER A 43 3.80 4.52 -3.60
C SER A 43 5.21 4.32 -4.20
N SER A 44 5.77 5.35 -4.86
CA SER A 44 7.15 5.33 -5.35
C SER A 44 8.17 5.49 -4.21
N VAL A 45 7.87 6.34 -3.22
CA VAL A 45 8.66 6.44 -1.98
C VAL A 45 8.61 5.11 -1.22
N LEU A 46 7.41 4.52 -1.10
CA LEU A 46 7.27 3.19 -0.49
C LEU A 46 8.09 2.12 -1.21
N LEU A 47 8.03 2.06 -2.54
CA LEU A 47 8.84 1.13 -3.32
C LEU A 47 10.34 1.35 -3.08
N HIS A 48 10.80 2.59 -3.03
CA HIS A 48 12.20 2.91 -2.74
C HIS A 48 12.62 2.42 -1.34
N LEU A 49 11.80 2.68 -0.32
CA LEU A 49 12.04 2.23 1.05
C LEU A 49 12.01 0.70 1.18
N ALA A 50 11.13 0.02 0.46
CA ALA A 50 11.08 -1.43 0.42
C ALA A 50 12.39 -2.01 -0.17
N LEU A 51 12.88 -1.45 -1.28
CA LEU A 51 14.16 -1.86 -1.87
C LEU A 51 15.32 -1.65 -0.88
N LYS A 52 15.35 -0.52 -0.16
CA LYS A 52 16.34 -0.29 0.89
C LYS A 52 16.22 -1.29 2.05
N ALA A 53 15.01 -1.63 2.46
CA ALA A 53 14.78 -2.53 3.60
C ALA A 53 15.36 -3.93 3.38
N PHE A 54 15.35 -4.42 2.15
CA PHE A 54 15.77 -5.79 1.78
C PHE A 54 17.06 -5.87 0.98
N ALA A 55 17.69 -4.72 0.65
CA ALA A 55 18.99 -4.70 0.01
C ALA A 55 20.03 -5.53 0.80
N PRO A 56 20.92 -6.28 0.13
CA PRO A 56 21.11 -6.35 -1.33
C PRO A 56 20.20 -7.37 -2.06
N ALA A 57 19.32 -8.06 -1.35
CA ALA A 57 18.38 -9.00 -1.95
C ALA A 57 17.21 -8.27 -2.66
N GLY A 58 16.48 -9.00 -3.49
CA GLY A 58 15.21 -8.53 -4.05
C GLY A 58 14.10 -8.45 -2.99
N LEU A 59 12.96 -7.89 -3.38
CA LEU A 59 11.79 -7.86 -2.49
C LEU A 59 11.32 -9.29 -2.19
N PRO A 60 11.03 -9.64 -0.91
CA PRO A 60 10.54 -10.96 -0.55
C PRO A 60 9.05 -11.16 -0.87
N PHE A 61 8.38 -10.14 -1.41
CA PHE A 61 6.97 -10.13 -1.75
C PHE A 61 6.70 -9.45 -3.09
N PRO A 62 5.59 -9.78 -3.77
CA PRO A 62 5.21 -9.11 -5.00
C PRO A 62 4.74 -7.67 -4.74
N VAL A 63 4.68 -6.90 -5.83
CA VAL A 63 3.96 -5.62 -5.88
C VAL A 63 2.62 -5.82 -6.59
N MET A 64 1.58 -5.11 -6.18
CA MET A 64 0.27 -5.18 -6.85
C MET A 64 -0.21 -3.80 -7.28
N HIS A 65 -0.69 -3.74 -8.53
CA HIS A 65 -1.37 -2.59 -9.08
C HIS A 65 -2.86 -2.89 -9.30
N VAL A 66 -3.72 -2.02 -8.79
CA VAL A 66 -5.15 -2.03 -9.13
C VAL A 66 -5.35 -1.18 -10.38
N ASP A 67 -5.56 -1.84 -11.51
CA ASP A 67 -5.71 -1.19 -12.81
C ASP A 67 -7.18 -0.89 -13.05
N THR A 68 -7.49 0.39 -13.21
CA THR A 68 -8.84 0.83 -13.52
C THR A 68 -9.06 1.05 -15.00
N THR A 69 -8.07 0.76 -15.87
CA THR A 69 -8.04 1.01 -17.33
C THR A 69 -8.13 2.47 -17.79
N TRP A 70 -8.37 3.40 -16.86
CA TRP A 70 -8.52 4.84 -17.10
C TRP A 70 -7.33 5.70 -16.62
N LYS A 71 -6.19 5.09 -16.25
CA LYS A 71 -4.98 5.85 -15.90
C LYS A 71 -4.35 6.45 -17.16
N PHE A 72 -3.62 7.56 -16.99
CA PHE A 72 -2.81 8.13 -18.05
C PHE A 72 -1.83 7.08 -18.59
N LYS A 73 -1.69 7.01 -19.91
CA LYS A 73 -0.85 6.01 -20.58
C LYS A 73 0.60 6.11 -20.13
N GLU A 74 1.07 7.33 -19.86
CA GLU A 74 2.40 7.63 -19.34
C GLU A 74 2.65 7.01 -17.96
N MET A 75 1.62 6.95 -17.10
CA MET A 75 1.75 6.28 -15.81
C MET A 75 1.96 4.77 -16.01
N ILE A 76 1.21 4.16 -16.92
CA ILE A 76 1.32 2.73 -17.23
C ILE A 76 2.69 2.40 -17.85
N ALA A 77 3.14 3.21 -18.82
CA ALA A 77 4.46 3.05 -19.41
C ALA A 77 5.58 3.20 -18.37
N PHE A 78 5.47 4.17 -17.46
CA PHE A 78 6.42 4.33 -16.36
C PHE A 78 6.41 3.12 -15.41
N ARG A 79 5.22 2.61 -15.03
CA ARG A 79 5.09 1.40 -14.21
C ARG A 79 5.82 0.23 -14.85
N ASP A 80 5.52 -0.07 -16.11
CA ASP A 80 6.04 -1.24 -16.80
C ASP A 80 7.57 -1.15 -16.95
N LYS A 81 8.08 0.05 -17.25
CA LYS A 81 9.51 0.31 -17.24
C LYS A 81 10.14 0.07 -15.86
N ARG A 82 9.55 0.59 -14.78
CA ARG A 82 10.09 0.42 -13.42
C ARG A 82 10.07 -1.04 -12.97
N VAL A 83 9.02 -1.78 -13.30
CA VAL A 83 8.93 -3.23 -13.03
C VAL A 83 10.04 -3.98 -13.75
N ALA A 84 10.27 -3.69 -15.03
CA ALA A 84 11.33 -4.31 -15.81
C ALA A 84 12.73 -3.96 -15.30
N ASP A 85 13.00 -2.67 -15.05
CA ASP A 85 14.30 -2.17 -14.57
C ASP A 85 14.71 -2.80 -13.23
N LEU A 86 13.73 -3.12 -12.37
CA LEU A 86 13.95 -3.63 -11.02
C LEU A 86 13.67 -5.14 -10.87
N GLY A 87 13.21 -5.81 -11.93
CA GLY A 87 12.86 -7.24 -11.89
C GLY A 87 11.74 -7.58 -10.90
N LEU A 88 10.72 -6.73 -10.76
CA LEU A 88 9.66 -6.91 -9.78
C LEU A 88 8.62 -7.95 -10.24
N ASP A 89 8.12 -8.79 -9.33
CA ASP A 89 6.90 -9.57 -9.55
C ASP A 89 5.68 -8.65 -9.39
N MET A 90 5.14 -8.18 -10.52
CA MET A 90 3.98 -7.30 -10.58
C MET A 90 2.69 -8.09 -10.79
N ARG A 91 1.78 -8.00 -9.82
CA ARG A 91 0.42 -8.50 -9.91
C ARG A 91 -0.53 -7.40 -10.34
N ILE A 92 -1.39 -7.69 -11.30
CA ILE A 92 -2.45 -6.77 -11.72
C ILE A 92 -3.79 -7.28 -11.18
N SER A 93 -4.59 -6.37 -10.64
CA SER A 93 -5.98 -6.62 -10.32
C SER A 93 -6.88 -5.61 -11.02
N THR A 94 -7.84 -6.11 -11.78
CA THR A 94 -8.83 -5.33 -12.54
C THR A 94 -10.20 -5.97 -12.31
N ASN A 95 -11.24 -5.15 -12.21
CA ASN A 95 -12.60 -5.66 -12.23
C ASN A 95 -13.03 -5.89 -13.69
N GLU A 96 -12.83 -7.10 -14.18
CA GLU A 96 -13.11 -7.44 -15.59
C GLU A 96 -14.60 -7.41 -15.90
N GLU A 97 -15.47 -7.84 -14.97
CA GLU A 97 -16.93 -7.76 -15.13
C GLU A 97 -17.38 -6.31 -15.37
N ALA A 98 -16.94 -5.39 -14.51
CA ALA A 98 -17.25 -3.97 -14.67
C ALA A 98 -16.65 -3.37 -15.95
N ARG A 99 -15.46 -3.82 -16.37
CA ARG A 99 -14.86 -3.39 -17.63
C ARG A 99 -15.72 -3.84 -18.82
N ASP A 100 -16.16 -5.09 -18.81
CA ASP A 100 -16.95 -5.70 -19.88
C ASP A 100 -18.37 -5.09 -19.95
N GLU A 101 -18.91 -4.64 -18.81
CA GLU A 101 -20.14 -3.85 -18.72
C GLU A 101 -19.98 -2.36 -19.12
N GLY A 102 -18.76 -1.92 -19.44
CA GLY A 102 -18.49 -0.54 -19.83
C GLY A 102 -18.59 0.47 -18.68
N VAL A 103 -18.32 0.05 -17.45
CA VAL A 103 -18.27 0.95 -16.28
C VAL A 103 -17.18 1.98 -16.48
N SER A 104 -17.57 3.26 -16.44
CA SER A 104 -16.67 4.39 -16.66
C SER A 104 -16.98 5.53 -15.68
N PRO A 105 -16.03 6.44 -15.42
CA PRO A 105 -16.27 7.59 -14.56
C PRO A 105 -17.35 8.54 -15.12
N PHE A 106 -17.61 8.49 -16.44
CA PHE A 106 -18.60 9.33 -17.11
C PHE A 106 -20.02 8.74 -17.07
N THR A 107 -20.15 7.41 -16.98
CA THR A 107 -21.45 6.72 -17.02
C THR A 107 -22.01 6.43 -15.62
N HIS A 108 -21.15 6.15 -14.64
CA HIS A 108 -21.56 5.73 -13.30
C HIS A 108 -21.25 6.77 -12.20
N GLY A 109 -20.65 7.89 -12.58
CA GLY A 109 -20.16 8.91 -11.66
C GLY A 109 -18.91 8.47 -10.89
N THR A 110 -18.14 9.45 -10.43
CA THR A 110 -16.80 9.22 -9.86
C THR A 110 -16.80 8.31 -8.63
N HIS A 111 -17.80 8.43 -7.76
CA HIS A 111 -17.88 7.65 -6.52
C HIS A 111 -18.10 6.17 -6.78
N GLU A 112 -19.10 5.83 -7.59
CA GLU A 112 -19.46 4.45 -7.85
C GLU A 112 -18.42 3.76 -8.73
N TYR A 113 -17.94 4.45 -9.76
CA TYR A 113 -16.78 4.01 -10.55
C TYR A 113 -15.58 3.69 -9.65
N THR A 114 -15.25 4.57 -8.70
CA THR A 114 -14.12 4.35 -7.77
C THR A 114 -14.37 3.13 -6.88
N ARG A 115 -15.59 2.95 -6.36
CA ARG A 115 -15.94 1.79 -5.56
C ARG A 115 -15.76 0.49 -6.35
N ILE A 116 -16.30 0.42 -7.55
CA ILE A 116 -16.30 -0.78 -8.41
C ILE A 116 -14.89 -1.09 -8.93
N MET A 117 -14.22 -0.09 -9.50
CA MET A 117 -12.93 -0.32 -10.19
C MET A 117 -11.72 -0.29 -9.25
N LYS A 118 -11.83 0.28 -8.04
CA LYS A 118 -10.74 0.26 -7.06
C LYS A 118 -11.03 -0.62 -5.87
N THR A 119 -12.12 -0.37 -5.13
CA THR A 119 -12.36 -1.08 -3.87
C THR A 119 -12.69 -2.55 -4.10
N VAL A 120 -13.60 -2.86 -5.03
CA VAL A 120 -13.95 -4.25 -5.35
C VAL A 120 -12.77 -4.96 -6.01
N ALA A 121 -12.11 -4.33 -6.98
CA ALA A 121 -10.91 -4.88 -7.62
C ALA A 121 -9.76 -5.15 -6.63
N LEU A 122 -9.52 -4.26 -5.66
CA LEU A 122 -8.50 -4.46 -4.63
C LEU A 122 -8.81 -5.70 -3.78
N ARG A 123 -10.04 -5.83 -3.28
CA ARG A 123 -10.46 -6.96 -2.47
C ARG A 123 -10.35 -8.27 -3.23
N ALA A 124 -10.86 -8.30 -4.46
CA ALA A 124 -10.75 -9.45 -5.35
C ALA A 124 -9.28 -9.82 -5.64
N GLY A 125 -8.39 -8.83 -5.78
CA GLY A 125 -6.95 -9.07 -5.95
C GLY A 125 -6.32 -9.70 -4.72
N ILE A 126 -6.58 -9.15 -3.53
CA ILE A 126 -6.10 -9.70 -2.25
C ILE A 126 -6.57 -11.16 -2.09
N ASP A 127 -7.86 -11.42 -2.29
CA ASP A 127 -8.44 -12.76 -2.15
C ASP A 127 -7.87 -13.74 -3.19
N ARG A 128 -7.76 -13.31 -4.46
CA ARG A 128 -7.26 -14.14 -5.57
C ARG A 128 -5.81 -14.58 -5.37
N TYR A 129 -4.96 -13.68 -4.87
CA TYR A 129 -3.54 -13.97 -4.67
C TYR A 129 -3.23 -14.51 -3.27
N GLY A 130 -4.21 -14.54 -2.36
CA GLY A 130 -4.06 -15.09 -1.02
C GLY A 130 -3.25 -14.22 -0.06
N PHE A 131 -3.16 -12.91 -0.31
CA PHE A 131 -2.33 -12.02 0.50
C PHE A 131 -2.89 -11.85 1.92
N ASP A 132 -2.04 -12.03 2.93
CA ASP A 132 -2.40 -11.87 4.35
C ASP A 132 -1.96 -10.53 4.96
N ALA A 133 -1.20 -9.73 4.21
CA ALA A 133 -0.93 -8.32 4.50
C ALA A 133 -0.82 -7.48 3.23
N ALA A 134 -1.30 -6.23 3.29
CA ALA A 134 -1.18 -5.27 2.19
C ALA A 134 -0.58 -3.95 2.68
N ILE A 135 0.56 -3.58 2.11
CA ILE A 135 1.30 -2.37 2.46
C ILE A 135 0.83 -1.23 1.58
N GLY A 136 0.33 -0.14 2.18
CA GLY A 136 -0.25 1.01 1.49
C GLY A 136 0.40 2.34 1.90
N GLY A 137 0.43 3.30 0.97
CA GLY A 137 1.06 4.62 1.17
C GLY A 137 0.13 5.70 1.71
N ALA A 138 -0.88 5.33 2.50
CA ALA A 138 -1.80 6.28 3.10
C ALA A 138 -1.09 7.03 4.25
N ARG A 139 -1.20 8.36 4.28
CA ARG A 139 -0.59 9.17 5.35
C ARG A 139 -1.64 9.81 6.24
N ARG A 140 -1.30 10.00 7.53
CA ARG A 140 -2.20 10.55 8.55
C ARG A 140 -2.55 12.02 8.33
N ASP A 141 -1.68 12.77 7.64
CA ASP A 141 -1.83 14.19 7.33
C ASP A 141 -2.70 14.47 6.10
N GLU A 142 -3.04 13.45 5.31
CA GLU A 142 -3.78 13.63 4.04
C GLU A 142 -5.26 13.94 4.23
N GLU A 143 -5.87 13.46 5.32
CA GLU A 143 -7.29 13.64 5.58
C GLU A 143 -7.55 13.61 7.09
N ARG A 144 -8.48 14.45 7.57
CA ARG A 144 -8.74 14.63 9.01
C ARG A 144 -9.16 13.32 9.70
N SER A 145 -9.85 12.45 8.99
CA SER A 145 -10.28 11.13 9.50
C SER A 145 -9.12 10.18 9.77
N ARG A 146 -7.98 10.36 9.09
CA ARG A 146 -6.79 9.51 9.22
C ARG A 146 -5.87 9.88 10.38
N ALA A 147 -6.15 10.96 11.10
CA ALA A 147 -5.35 11.38 12.25
C ALA A 147 -5.25 10.29 13.35
N LYS A 148 -6.22 9.37 13.39
CA LYS A 148 -6.28 8.25 14.36
C LYS A 148 -5.93 6.89 13.74
N GLU A 149 -5.46 6.87 12.49
CA GLU A 149 -5.02 5.63 11.83
C GLU A 149 -3.78 5.05 12.51
N ARG A 150 -3.73 3.72 12.50
CA ARG A 150 -2.61 2.92 13.04
C ARG A 150 -1.66 2.54 11.90
N ILE A 151 -0.47 2.05 12.25
CA ILE A 151 0.44 1.49 11.23
C ILE A 151 -0.16 0.19 10.68
N PHE A 152 -0.65 -0.69 11.55
CA PHE A 152 -1.36 -1.91 11.20
C PHE A 152 -2.87 -1.75 11.33
N SER A 153 -3.57 -1.98 10.23
CA SER A 153 -5.03 -1.90 10.13
C SER A 153 -5.61 -3.31 9.98
N LEU A 154 -6.04 -3.91 11.10
CA LEU A 154 -6.56 -5.28 11.11
C LEU A 154 -7.88 -5.38 10.32
N ARG A 155 -7.94 -6.38 9.44
CA ARG A 155 -9.13 -6.71 8.66
C ARG A 155 -9.69 -8.06 9.08
N GLU A 156 -10.99 -8.09 9.28
CA GLU A 156 -11.78 -9.29 9.53
C GLU A 156 -12.18 -9.96 8.21
N PRO A 157 -12.61 -11.24 8.23
CA PRO A 157 -13.18 -11.91 7.08
C PRO A 157 -14.23 -11.03 6.36
N GLY A 158 -14.12 -10.99 5.03
CA GLY A 158 -14.89 -10.07 4.18
C GLY A 158 -14.32 -8.65 4.13
N HIS A 159 -13.03 -8.45 4.43
CA HIS A 159 -12.31 -7.17 4.38
C HIS A 159 -12.89 -6.08 5.30
N ARG A 160 -13.57 -6.50 6.38
CA ARG A 160 -14.25 -5.57 7.31
C ARG A 160 -13.25 -4.99 8.31
N TRP A 161 -13.48 -3.75 8.70
CA TRP A 161 -12.70 -3.08 9.73
C TRP A 161 -13.56 -2.91 10.98
N GLU A 162 -13.07 -3.41 12.12
CA GLU A 162 -13.76 -3.34 13.41
C GLU A 162 -12.90 -2.54 14.40
N PRO A 163 -13.37 -1.36 14.87
CA PRO A 163 -12.60 -0.50 15.76
C PRO A 163 -12.16 -1.19 17.06
N ARG A 164 -13.02 -2.03 17.65
CA ARG A 164 -12.71 -2.71 18.93
C ARG A 164 -11.65 -3.79 18.82
N LYS A 165 -11.42 -4.30 17.61
CA LYS A 165 -10.40 -5.34 17.34
C LYS A 165 -9.04 -4.76 16.96
N GLN A 166 -8.95 -3.45 16.74
CA GLN A 166 -7.68 -2.80 16.45
C GLN A 166 -6.78 -2.82 17.69
N ARG A 167 -5.50 -3.08 17.49
CA ARG A 167 -4.56 -3.30 18.58
C ARG A 167 -3.81 -2.01 18.92
N PRO A 168 -3.54 -1.75 20.20
CA PRO A 168 -2.65 -0.67 20.57
C PRO A 168 -1.24 -0.94 20.02
N GLU A 169 -0.60 0.11 19.53
CA GLU A 169 0.78 0.10 19.04
C GLU A 169 1.58 0.94 20.03
N PHE A 170 2.45 0.28 20.81
CA PHE A 170 3.28 0.97 21.79
C PHE A 170 4.74 0.98 21.29
N TRP A 171 5.42 2.12 21.44
CA TRP A 171 6.78 2.32 20.91
C TRP A 171 6.88 1.98 19.42
N ARG A 172 7.77 1.06 19.05
CA ARG A 172 7.95 0.52 17.68
C ARG A 172 7.50 -0.93 17.58
N THR A 173 6.66 -1.37 18.50
CA THR A 173 6.13 -2.74 18.56
C THR A 173 4.67 -2.75 18.17
N ALA A 174 4.35 -3.56 17.17
CA ALA A 174 2.99 -3.84 16.76
C ALA A 174 2.67 -5.31 17.04
N ASN A 175 1.45 -5.59 17.52
CA ASN A 175 1.01 -6.96 17.69
C ASN A 175 0.43 -7.49 16.38
N THR A 176 1.27 -8.15 15.60
CA THR A 176 0.99 -8.69 14.26
C THR A 176 0.35 -10.08 14.25
N THR A 177 0.12 -10.71 15.41
CA THR A 177 -0.45 -12.06 15.48
C THR A 177 -1.91 -12.09 15.00
N LEU A 178 -2.24 -12.81 13.93
CA LEU A 178 -3.64 -12.99 13.51
C LEU A 178 -4.31 -14.13 14.32
N SER A 179 -4.38 -13.99 15.65
CA SER A 179 -5.08 -14.92 16.56
C SER A 179 -6.58 -14.61 16.66
#